data_AF-A0A3N5UQG9-F1
#
_entry.id   AF-A0A3N5UQG9-F1
#
_cell.length_a   1.000
_cell.length_b   1.000
_cell.length_c   1.000
_cell.angle_alpha   90.00
_cell.angle_beta   90.00
_cell.angle_gamma   90.00
#
_symmetry.space_group_name_H-M   'P 1'
#
loop_
_entity.id
_entity.type
_entity.pdbx_description
1 polymer ?
#
loop_
_entity_poly.entity_id
_entity_poly.type
_entity_poly.pdbx_seq_one_letter_code
_entity_poly.pdbx_strand_id
1 'polypeptide(L)'
;MEGWMVPAVILVSFLVLLGTGMPIAFALTGLSAILLWAFMGPTALFMVVASAFKQIGAEVFIAIPLFVVMAAVLQNSGISESLYRTMHVWMGPLKGGLCIGTLWICAIIDALSGIGATATT
;
A
#
# COMPACT_ATOMS: atom_id res chain seq x y z
N MET A 1 15.34 26.96 -16.04
CA MET A 1 13.90 26.82 -15.81
C MET A 1 13.64 27.22 -14.37
N GLU A 2 12.70 28.13 -14.10
CA GLU A 2 12.35 28.51 -12.73
C GLU A 2 12.03 27.25 -11.91
N GLY A 3 12.50 27.20 -10.65
CA GLY A 3 12.40 26.02 -9.79
C GLY A 3 10.97 25.52 -9.57
N TRP A 4 9.97 26.35 -9.88
CA TRP A 4 8.54 26.01 -9.80
C TRP A 4 8.00 25.25 -11.03
N MET A 5 8.65 25.35 -12.19
CA MET A 5 8.15 24.76 -13.44
C MET A 5 8.36 23.24 -13.49
N VAL A 6 9.47 22.75 -12.94
CA VAL A 6 9.81 21.32 -12.92
C VAL A 6 8.79 20.49 -12.12
N PRO A 7 8.46 20.83 -10.85
CA PRO A 7 7.45 20.07 -10.11
C PRO A 7 6.06 20.17 -10.73
N ALA A 8 5.70 21.31 -11.34
CA ALA A 8 4.43 21.47 -12.03
C ALA A 8 4.30 20.53 -13.25
N VAL A 9 5.36 20.42 -14.07
CA VAL A 9 5.39 19.49 -15.21
C VAL A 9 5.27 18.05 -14.75
N ILE A 10 5.97 17.66 -13.68
CA ILE A 10 5.90 16.30 -13.11
C ILE A 10 4.47 16.00 -12.63
N LEU A 11 3.85 16.92 -11.88
CA LEU A 11 2.54 16.71 -11.29
C LEU A 11 1.44 16.62 -12.36
N VAL A 12 1.46 17.49 -13.36
CA VAL A 12 0.46 17.49 -14.45
C VAL A 12 0.60 16.24 -15.32
N SER A 13 1.83 15.87 -15.70
CA SER A 13 2.07 14.67 -16.50
C SER A 13 1.71 13.37 -15.76
N PHE A 14 1.94 13.32 -14.44
CA PHE A 14 1.51 12.20 -13.60
C PHE A 14 -0.01 12.10 -13.50
N LEU A 15 -0.72 13.22 -13.33
CA LEU A 15 -2.18 13.24 -13.26
C LEU A 15 -2.82 12.75 -14.57
N VAL A 16 -2.25 13.14 -15.72
CA VAL A 16 -2.68 12.68 -17.05
C VAL A 16 -2.47 11.17 -17.20
N LEU A 17 -1.35 10.64 -16.72
CA LEU A 17 -1.07 9.20 -16.76
C LEU A 17 -1.97 8.39 -15.83
N LEU A 18 -2.41 8.93 -14.69
CA LEU A 18 -3.41 8.26 -13.86
C LEU A 18 -4.78 8.20 -14.54
N GLY A 19 -5.11 9.21 -15.37
CA GLY A 19 -6.32 9.21 -16.19
C GLY A 19 -6.40 8.07 -17.22
N THR A 20 -5.27 7.44 -17.59
CA THR A 20 -5.26 6.30 -18.51
C THR A 20 -5.57 4.96 -17.83
N GLY A 21 -5.74 4.94 -16.50
CA GLY A 21 -6.09 3.74 -15.73
C GLY A 21 -4.95 2.73 -15.59
N MET A 22 -3.72 3.10 -15.95
CA MET A 22 -2.56 2.24 -15.74
C MET A 22 -2.22 2.11 -14.24
N PRO A 23 -1.66 0.97 -13.80
CA PRO A 23 -1.22 0.82 -12.43
C PRO A 23 -0.17 1.89 -12.08
N ILE A 24 -0.34 2.49 -10.91
CA ILE A 24 0.45 3.63 -10.41
C ILE A 24 1.96 3.37 -10.52
N ALA A 25 2.40 2.14 -10.26
CA ALA A 25 3.80 1.73 -10.36
C ALA A 25 4.39 1.89 -11.78
N PHE A 26 3.64 1.52 -12.82
CA PHE A 26 4.06 1.70 -14.21
C PHE A 26 4.02 3.16 -14.62
N ALA A 27 3.03 3.91 -14.12
CA ALA A 27 2.91 5.32 -14.41
C ALA A 27 4.09 6.13 -13.85
N LEU A 28 4.46 5.91 -12.59
CA LEU A 28 5.60 6.58 -11.96
C LEU A 28 6.94 6.19 -12.60
N THR A 29 7.16 4.90 -12.86
CA THR A 29 8.45 4.44 -13.42
C THR A 29 8.63 4.89 -14.87
N GLY A 30 7.58 4.81 -15.69
CA GLY A 30 7.58 5.31 -17.06
C GLY A 30 7.77 6.82 -17.13
N LEU A 31 7.01 7.58 -16.33
CA LEU A 31 7.13 9.04 -16.29
C LEU A 31 8.52 9.48 -15.81
N SER A 32 9.06 8.84 -14.77
CA SER A 32 10.42 9.09 -14.27
C SER A 32 11.47 8.86 -15.35
N ALA A 33 11.39 7.75 -16.09
CA ALA A 33 12.32 7.45 -17.18
C ALA A 33 12.26 8.48 -18.32
N ILE A 34 11.05 8.89 -18.72
CA ILE A 34 10.84 9.87 -19.81
C ILE A 34 11.36 11.26 -19.41
N LEU A 35 11.07 11.72 -18.20
CA LEU A 35 11.51 13.02 -17.71
C LEU A 35 13.02 13.09 -17.47
N LEU A 36 13.63 12.03 -16.92
CA LEU A 36 15.07 11.96 -16.71
C LEU A 36 15.82 11.96 -18.05
N TRP A 37 15.29 11.25 -19.05
CA TRP A 37 15.82 11.30 -20.40
C TRP A 37 15.72 12.71 -21.01
N ALA A 38 14.60 13.41 -20.81
CA ALA A 38 14.38 14.75 -21.33
C ALA A 38 15.20 15.86 -20.64
N PHE A 39 15.48 15.75 -19.34
CA PHE A 39 16.17 16.79 -18.56
C PHE A 39 17.67 16.56 -18.35
N MET A 40 18.10 15.31 -18.16
CA MET A 40 19.47 14.97 -17.77
C MET A 40 20.20 14.01 -18.74
N GLY A 41 19.55 13.59 -19.81
CA GLY A 41 20.15 12.76 -20.87
C GLY A 41 20.29 11.26 -20.51
N PRO A 42 20.92 10.45 -21.39
CA PRO A 42 20.91 8.97 -21.30
C PRO A 42 21.55 8.40 -20.03
N THR A 43 22.52 9.11 -19.45
CA THR A 43 23.24 8.68 -18.25
C THR A 43 22.34 8.66 -17.01
N ALA A 44 21.29 9.48 -16.97
CA ALA A 44 20.36 9.57 -15.85
C ALA A 44 19.41 8.36 -15.75
N LEU A 45 19.26 7.57 -16.81
CA LEU A 45 18.47 6.32 -16.78
C LEU A 45 19.05 5.29 -15.81
N PHE A 46 20.37 5.31 -15.59
CA PHE A 46 21.02 4.41 -14.64
C PHE A 46 20.57 4.70 -13.19
N MET A 47 20.18 5.94 -12.88
CA MET A 47 19.66 6.30 -11.55
C MET A 47 18.29 5.67 -11.29
N VAL A 48 17.44 5.53 -12.31
CA VAL A 48 16.13 4.86 -12.19
C VAL A 48 16.34 3.39 -11.83
N VAL A 49 17.25 2.72 -12.53
CA VAL A 49 17.59 1.32 -12.29
C VAL A 49 18.19 1.13 -10.90
N ALA A 50 19.17 1.95 -10.51
CA ALA A 50 19.78 1.89 -9.18
C ALA A 50 18.75 2.10 -8.05
N SER A 51 17.80 3.01 -8.25
CA SER A 51 16.72 3.27 -7.28
C SER A 51 15.78 2.06 -7.15
N ALA A 52 15.43 1.41 -8.26
CA ALA A 52 14.60 0.21 -8.25
C ALA A 52 15.29 -0.95 -7.50
N PHE A 53 16.58 -1.18 -7.75
CA PHE A 53 17.36 -2.19 -7.01
C PHE A 53 17.46 -1.87 -5.51
N LYS A 54 17.60 -0.60 -5.14
CA LYS A 54 17.58 -0.17 -3.74
C LYS A 54 16.24 -0.48 -3.06
N GLN A 55 15.12 -0.33 -3.78
CA GLN A 55 13.79 -0.62 -3.26
C GLN A 55 13.58 -2.12 -2.97
N ILE A 56 14.19 -3.01 -3.78
CA ILE A 56 14.13 -4.47 -3.58
C ILE A 56 14.87 -4.88 -2.31
N GLY A 57 15.99 -4.21 -2.00
CA GLY A 57 16.72 -4.41 -0.75
C GLY A 57 16.09 -3.74 0.47
N ALA A 58 14.93 -3.10 0.34
CA ALA A 58 14.26 -2.46 1.45
C ALA A 58 13.68 -3.49 2.43
N GLU A 59 13.68 -3.15 3.72
CA GLU A 59 13.18 -4.03 4.79
C GLU A 59 11.71 -4.43 4.63
N VAL A 60 10.98 -3.78 3.73
CA VAL A 60 9.60 -4.10 3.38
C VAL A 60 9.45 -5.53 2.88
N PHE A 61 10.39 -6.04 2.07
CA PHE A 61 10.31 -7.41 1.54
C PHE A 61 10.46 -8.48 2.61
N ILE A 62 11.18 -8.19 3.69
CA ILE A 62 11.32 -9.06 4.87
C ILE A 62 10.12 -8.90 5.80
N ALA A 63 9.56 -7.69 5.90
CA ALA A 63 8.39 -7.41 6.73
C ALA A 63 7.14 -8.17 6.25
N ILE A 64 6.90 -8.25 4.92
CA ILE A 64 5.73 -8.94 4.34
C ILE A 64 5.58 -10.40 4.85
N PRO A 65 6.57 -11.31 4.70
CA PRO A 65 6.44 -12.68 5.19
C PRO A 65 6.33 -12.75 6.71
N LEU A 66 7.01 -11.85 7.45
CA LEU A 66 6.90 -11.75 8.90
C LEU A 66 5.47 -11.40 9.35
N PHE A 67 4.80 -10.46 8.66
CA PHE A 67 3.39 -10.15 8.92
C PHE A 67 2.47 -11.32 8.61
N VAL A 68 2.70 -12.06 7.52
CA VAL A 68 1.93 -13.26 7.18
C VAL A 68 2.10 -14.35 8.25
N VAL A 69 3.32 -14.58 8.73
CA VAL A 69 3.58 -15.55 9.82
C VAL A 69 2.89 -15.12 11.11
N MET A 70 2.97 -13.85 11.50
CA MET A 70 2.27 -13.33 12.68
C MET A 70 0.75 -13.53 12.56
N ALA A 71 0.17 -13.19 11.41
CA ALA A 71 -1.26 -13.39 11.14
C ALA A 71 -1.66 -14.87 11.23
N ALA A 72 -0.84 -15.78 10.69
CA ALA A 72 -1.08 -17.23 10.77
C ALA A 72 -1.00 -17.75 12.22
N VAL A 73 -0.07 -17.26 13.02
CA VAL A 73 0.04 -17.61 14.45
C VAL A 73 -1.17 -17.09 15.22
N LEU A 74 -1.61 -15.86 14.97
CA LEU A 74 -2.79 -15.27 15.61
C LEU A 74 -4.06 -16.07 15.32
N GLN A 75 -4.25 -16.50 14.07
CA GLN A 75 -5.38 -17.34 13.67
C GLN A 75 -5.35 -18.72 14.33
N ASN A 76 -4.18 -19.37 14.39
CA ASN A 76 -4.05 -20.71 14.99
C ASN A 76 -4.05 -20.73 16.53
N SER A 77 -3.71 -19.62 17.18
CA SER A 77 -3.67 -19.51 18.64
C SER A 77 -5.04 -19.45 19.32
N GLY A 78 -6.15 -19.37 18.56
CA GLY A 78 -7.50 -19.22 19.10
C GLY A 78 -7.82 -17.83 19.67
N ILE A 79 -6.86 -16.88 19.59
CA ILE A 79 -7.08 -15.49 20.02
C ILE A 79 -8.18 -14.82 19.20
N SER A 80 -8.27 -15.13 17.90
CA SER A 80 -9.34 -14.66 17.00
C SER A 80 -10.74 -14.98 17.53
N GLU A 81 -10.97 -16.23 17.98
CA GLU A 81 -12.24 -16.72 18.52
C GLU A 81 -12.61 -15.98 19.82
N SER A 82 -11.63 -15.77 20.70
CA SER A 82 -11.79 -15.04 21.96
C SER A 82 -12.14 -13.57 21.72
N LEU A 83 -11.50 -12.95 20.72
CA LEU A 83 -11.79 -11.58 20.30
C LEU A 83 -13.22 -11.47 19.73
N TYR A 84 -13.63 -12.43 18.92
CA TYR A 84 -14.98 -12.51 18.36
C TYR A 84 -16.04 -12.60 19.48
N ARG A 85 -15.82 -13.48 20.45
CA ARG A 85 -16.73 -13.64 21.60
C ARG A 85 -16.80 -12.37 22.45
N THR A 86 -15.66 -11.71 22.68
CA THR A 86 -15.60 -10.45 23.44
C THR A 86 -16.40 -9.35 22.74
N MET A 87 -16.19 -9.17 21.44
CA MET A 87 -16.93 -8.18 20.64
C MET A 87 -18.43 -8.50 20.55
N HIS A 88 -18.80 -9.78 20.46
CA HIS A 88 -20.20 -10.20 20.46
C HIS A 88 -20.91 -9.88 21.79
N VAL A 89 -20.24 -10.06 22.93
CA VAL A 89 -20.78 -9.67 24.24
C VAL A 89 -20.89 -8.15 24.36
N TRP A 90 -19.92 -7.41 23.84
CA TRP A 90 -19.89 -5.95 23.91
C TRP A 90 -20.96 -5.28 23.03
N MET A 91 -21.25 -5.87 21.87
CA MET A 91 -22.25 -5.35 20.92
C MET A 91 -23.61 -6.03 20.99
N GLY A 92 -23.74 -7.13 21.74
CA GLY A 92 -25.01 -7.84 22.00
C GLY A 92 -26.17 -6.96 22.48
N PRO A 93 -25.98 -5.92 23.33
CA PRO A 93 -27.10 -5.08 23.76
C PRO A 93 -27.54 -4.03 22.73
N LEU A 94 -26.80 -3.78 21.64
CA LEU A 94 -27.17 -2.80 20.62
C LEU A 94 -28.03 -3.40 19.50
N LYS A 95 -29.16 -2.75 19.18
CA LYS A 95 -29.94 -3.03 17.97
C LYS A 95 -29.08 -2.74 16.73
N GLY A 96 -28.73 -3.78 15.96
CA GLY A 96 -27.79 -3.70 14.82
C GLY A 96 -26.33 -4.04 15.15
N GLY A 97 -26.03 -4.38 16.41
CA GLY A 97 -24.67 -4.66 16.89
C GLY A 97 -24.00 -5.87 16.22
N LEU A 98 -24.75 -6.78 15.61
CA LEU A 98 -24.18 -7.94 14.91
C LEU A 98 -23.35 -7.52 13.67
N CYS A 99 -23.89 -6.61 12.85
CA CYS A 99 -23.18 -6.11 11.65
C CYS A 99 -21.95 -5.29 12.03
N ILE A 100 -22.11 -4.42 13.03
CA ILE A 100 -21.03 -3.55 13.50
C ILE A 100 -19.92 -4.39 14.11
N GLY A 101 -20.26 -5.46 14.86
CA GLY A 101 -19.30 -6.37 15.47
C GLY A 101 -18.42 -7.08 14.45
N THR A 102 -19.02 -7.64 13.40
CA THR A 102 -18.27 -8.29 12.32
C THR A 102 -17.32 -7.30 11.62
N LEU A 103 -17.78 -6.07 11.35
CA LEU A 103 -16.98 -5.03 10.68
C LEU A 103 -15.74 -4.66 11.51
N TRP A 104 -15.90 -4.51 12.82
CA TRP A 104 -14.79 -4.24 13.74
C TRP A 104 -13.79 -5.39 13.82
N ILE A 105 -14.27 -6.62 13.86
CA ILE A 105 -13.40 -7.80 13.92
C ILE A 105 -12.59 -7.93 12.63
N CYS A 106 -13.24 -7.74 11.48
CA CYS A 106 -12.56 -7.69 10.18
C CYS A 106 -11.52 -6.56 10.16
N ALA A 107 -11.84 -5.36 10.63
CA ALA A 107 -10.90 -4.24 10.66
C ALA A 107 -9.68 -4.48 11.56
N ILE A 108 -9.86 -5.13 12.72
CA ILE A 108 -8.74 -5.48 13.62
C ILE A 108 -7.84 -6.53 12.98
N ILE A 109 -8.42 -7.58 12.38
CA ILE A 109 -7.64 -8.62 11.71
C ILE A 109 -6.90 -8.05 10.49
N ASP A 110 -7.54 -7.15 9.73
CA ASP A 110 -6.94 -6.44 8.60
C ASP A 110 -5.75 -5.57 9.05
N ALA A 111 -5.94 -4.77 10.10
CA ALA A 111 -4.88 -3.94 10.69
C ALA A 111 -3.69 -4.76 11.20
N LEU A 112 -3.93 -5.96 11.74
CA LEU A 112 -2.87 -6.87 12.21
C LEU A 112 -2.15 -7.58 11.05
N SER A 113 -2.87 -7.87 9.97
CA SER A 113 -2.29 -8.50 8.78
C SER A 113 -1.47 -7.50 7.95
N GLY A 114 -1.81 -6.21 8.00
CA GLY A 114 -1.13 -5.15 7.25
C GLY A 114 -1.24 -5.32 5.73
N ILE A 115 -2.02 -6.29 5.25
CA ILE A 115 -2.25 -6.54 3.83
C ILE A 115 -3.33 -5.55 3.40
N GLY A 116 -2.90 -4.33 3.05
CA GLY A 116 -3.76 -3.33 2.42
C GLY A 116 -4.20 -3.77 1.02
N ALA A 117 -5.02 -4.83 0.92
CA ALA A 117 -5.68 -5.23 -0.32
C ALA A 117 -6.64 -4.13 -0.84
N THR A 118 -6.98 -3.18 0.03
CA THR A 118 -7.90 -2.06 -0.22
C THR A 118 -7.25 -0.76 -0.69
N ALA A 119 -5.92 -0.68 -0.82
CA ALA A 119 -5.27 0.58 -1.23
C ALA A 119 -5.29 0.84 -2.75
N THR A 120 -5.65 -0.16 -3.58
CA THR A 120 -5.56 -0.05 -5.05
C THR A 120 -6.71 -0.69 -5.84
N THR A 121 -7.85 -1.01 -5.21
CA THR A 121 -9.08 -1.39 -5.95
C THR A 121 -10.14 -0.32 -5.75
#